data_AF-A0A1Q9E0Q3-F1
#
_entry.id   AF-A0A1Q9E0Q3-F1
#
_cell.length_a   1.000
_cell.length_b   1.000
_cell.length_c   1.000
_cell.angle_alpha   90.00
_cell.angle_beta   90.00
_cell.angle_gamma   90.00
#
_symmetry.space_group_name_H-M   'P 1'
#
loop_
_entity.id
_entity.type
_entity.pdbx_description
1 polymer ?
#
loop_
_entity_poly.entity_id
_entity_poly.type
_entity_poly.pdbx_seq_one_letter_code
_entity_poly.pdbx_strand_id
1 'polypeptide(L)'
;MLSDMLYVGKIPSGIEEGITVLLPKIPSPLEWGETRPITLSSTFLKWAAQLLLSRAGDQLREGGEGLQWARKGRQGVELVTTLRRVVQMSKDWGVPVWIVKLDIRKGEKVACQPNGAIISALASPITFGDQAVAIVGEMARRARAAFAKHKRVLKARTSIRPRLIAYDTLVRNAALYAAESWPAHAQVLRGANAVQLLHLREMLHLRRGAAESWQEWHVRTLRMARVHLHREQKERWSTHILIRIWKLWGHLARGGEQVAAMLEWKNLRFWRAQQQLPSRPERTQKPNSFTREDEGATHWATDAAEEALALLTAAASMGENADVTE
;
A
#
# COMPACT_ATOMS: atom_id res chain seq x y z
N MET A 1 28.63 -23.67 -25.78
CA MET A 1 27.40 -22.95 -25.33
C MET A 1 27.45 -22.59 -23.84
N LEU A 2 27.34 -23.54 -22.90
CA LEU A 2 27.47 -23.26 -21.45
C LEU A 2 28.89 -22.82 -21.05
N SER A 3 29.91 -23.45 -21.64
CA SER A 3 31.32 -23.12 -21.39
C SER A 3 31.66 -21.70 -21.83
N ASP A 4 31.20 -21.29 -23.02
CA ASP A 4 31.50 -19.95 -23.57
C ASP A 4 30.88 -18.84 -22.73
N MET A 5 29.69 -19.08 -22.17
CA MET A 5 28.99 -18.10 -21.36
C MET A 5 29.52 -18.01 -19.92
N LEU A 6 29.95 -19.13 -19.34
CA LEU A 6 30.47 -19.19 -17.97
C LEU A 6 31.96 -18.85 -17.86
N TYR A 7 32.77 -19.19 -18.86
CA TYR A 7 34.22 -19.01 -18.83
C TYR A 7 34.72 -17.86 -19.70
N VAL A 8 34.00 -17.50 -20.77
CA VAL A 8 34.41 -16.45 -21.73
C VAL A 8 33.45 -15.25 -21.70
N GLY A 9 32.34 -15.34 -20.97
CA GLY A 9 31.31 -14.28 -20.92
C GLY A 9 30.56 -14.05 -22.23
N LYS A 10 30.75 -14.91 -23.24
CA LYS A 10 30.09 -14.76 -24.55
C LYS A 10 28.70 -15.37 -24.50
N ILE A 11 27.68 -14.54 -24.76
CA ILE A 11 26.29 -14.99 -24.88
C ILE A 11 26.10 -15.59 -26.29
N PRO A 12 25.70 -16.87 -26.41
CA PRO A 12 25.44 -17.49 -27.70
C PRO A 12 24.28 -16.79 -28.45
N SER A 13 24.40 -16.71 -29.78
CA SER A 13 23.39 -16.10 -30.64
C SER A 13 22.01 -16.77 -30.50
N GLY A 14 20.95 -15.95 -30.48
CA GLY A 14 19.56 -16.40 -30.31
C GLY A 14 19.11 -16.62 -28.86
N ILE A 15 20.00 -16.63 -27.86
CA ILE A 15 19.61 -16.73 -26.44
C ILE A 15 18.98 -15.43 -25.92
N GLU A 16 19.43 -14.30 -26.46
CA GLU A 16 18.96 -12.94 -26.11
C GLU A 16 17.60 -12.62 -26.74
N GLU A 17 17.21 -13.35 -27.77
CA GLU A 17 15.92 -13.16 -28.44
C GLU A 17 14.79 -13.52 -27.47
N GLY A 18 13.94 -12.53 -27.20
CA GLY A 18 12.81 -12.64 -26.30
C GLY A 18 11.52 -12.27 -27.01
N ILE A 19 10.42 -12.94 -26.64
CA ILE A 19 9.10 -12.61 -27.17
C ILE A 19 8.47 -11.59 -26.24
N THR A 20 8.17 -10.40 -26.75
CA THR A 20 7.46 -9.38 -25.96
C THR A 20 5.95 -9.61 -26.05
N VAL A 21 5.33 -9.90 -24.92
CA VAL A 21 3.88 -10.07 -24.77
C VAL A 21 3.32 -8.84 -24.07
N LEU A 22 2.22 -8.30 -24.61
CA LEU A 22 1.51 -7.17 -24.01
C LEU A 22 0.45 -7.70 -23.05
N LEU A 23 0.66 -7.47 -21.76
CA LEU A 23 -0.33 -7.83 -20.75
C LEU A 23 -1.28 -6.65 -20.48
N PRO A 24 -2.61 -6.83 -20.59
CA PRO A 24 -3.57 -5.78 -20.30
C PRO A 24 -3.51 -5.34 -18.82
N LYS A 25 -3.38 -4.04 -18.55
CA LYS A 25 -3.55 -3.46 -17.19
C LYS A 25 -5.03 -3.36 -16.81
N ILE A 26 -5.90 -3.23 -17.80
CA ILE A 26 -7.35 -3.09 -17.67
C ILE A 26 -8.08 -4.13 -18.53
N PRO A 27 -9.36 -4.48 -18.25
CA PRO A 27 -10.07 -5.53 -18.98
C PRO A 27 -10.16 -5.36 -20.51
N SER A 28 -10.11 -4.12 -20.99
CA SER A 28 -10.21 -3.79 -22.41
C SER A 28 -9.28 -2.62 -22.72
N PRO A 29 -7.97 -2.89 -23.00
CA PRO A 29 -7.03 -1.84 -23.35
C PRO A 29 -7.31 -1.32 -24.76
N LEU A 30 -7.41 0.00 -24.89
CA LEU A 30 -7.54 0.71 -26.17
C LEU A 30 -6.21 1.32 -26.58
N GLU A 31 -5.32 1.61 -25.62
CA GLU A 31 -4.02 2.23 -25.87
C GLU A 31 -2.84 1.38 -25.37
N TRP A 32 -1.66 1.57 -25.99
CA TRP A 32 -0.42 0.91 -25.61
C TRP A 32 -0.03 1.17 -24.15
N GLY A 33 -0.30 2.39 -23.65
CA GLY A 33 -0.06 2.77 -22.25
C GLY A 33 -0.88 1.95 -21.23
N GLU A 34 -1.98 1.34 -21.67
CA GLU A 34 -2.86 0.49 -20.87
C GLU A 34 -2.41 -0.99 -20.88
N THR A 35 -1.29 -1.29 -21.55
CA THR A 35 -0.65 -2.59 -21.53
C THR A 35 0.69 -2.55 -20.76
N ARG A 36 1.15 -3.70 -20.30
CA ARG A 36 2.48 -3.93 -19.75
C ARG A 36 3.25 -4.79 -20.75
N PRO A 37 4.24 -4.24 -21.48
CA PRO A 37 5.14 -5.08 -22.24
C PRO A 37 5.96 -5.93 -21.28
N ILE A 38 5.87 -7.25 -21.42
CA ILE A 38 6.72 -8.21 -20.72
C ILE A 38 7.48 -9.00 -21.76
N THR A 39 8.80 -8.86 -21.76
CA THR A 39 9.68 -9.67 -22.60
C THR A 39 9.93 -11.02 -21.94
N LEU A 40 9.46 -12.07 -22.58
CA LEU A 40 9.72 -13.45 -22.19
C LEU A 40 11.06 -13.86 -22.79
N SER A 41 12.10 -13.80 -21.96
CA SER A 41 13.42 -14.34 -22.30
C SER A 41 13.40 -15.87 -22.41
N SER A 42 14.38 -16.40 -23.15
CA SER A 42 14.67 -17.82 -23.21
C SER A 42 14.86 -18.44 -21.81
N THR A 43 14.49 -19.71 -21.66
CA THR A 43 14.66 -20.44 -20.38
C THR A 43 16.12 -20.43 -19.92
N PHE A 44 17.05 -20.49 -20.87
CA PHE A 44 18.48 -20.47 -20.60
C PHE A 44 18.95 -19.11 -20.06
N LEU A 45 18.49 -17.99 -20.65
CA LEU A 45 18.82 -16.65 -20.14
C LEU A 45 18.25 -16.44 -18.73
N LYS A 46 17.02 -16.91 -18.46
CA LYS A 46 16.43 -16.87 -17.10
C LYS A 46 17.25 -17.68 -16.10
N TRP A 47 17.69 -18.87 -16.48
CA TRP A 47 18.54 -19.72 -15.66
C TRP A 47 19.87 -19.04 -15.34
N ALA A 48 20.53 -18.48 -16.35
CA ALA A 48 21.80 -17.77 -16.16
C ALA A 48 21.64 -16.51 -15.31
N ALA A 49 20.60 -15.70 -15.55
CA ALA A 49 20.27 -14.54 -14.72
C ALA A 49 20.01 -14.96 -13.27
N GLN A 50 19.29 -16.06 -13.04
CA GLN A 50 19.05 -16.59 -11.70
C GLN A 50 20.34 -17.08 -11.04
N LEU A 51 21.25 -17.72 -11.78
CA LEU A 51 22.56 -18.13 -11.29
C LEU A 51 23.40 -16.92 -10.85
N LEU A 52 23.45 -15.87 -11.67
CA LEU A 52 24.14 -14.62 -11.36
C LEU A 52 23.53 -13.93 -10.14
N LEU A 53 22.20 -13.78 -10.08
CA LEU A 53 21.49 -13.22 -8.93
C LEU A 53 21.70 -14.05 -7.65
N SER A 54 21.88 -15.37 -7.77
CA SER A 54 22.11 -16.23 -6.61
C SER A 54 23.56 -16.17 -6.10
N ARG A 55 24.52 -15.87 -6.97
CA ARG A 55 25.96 -15.79 -6.62
C ARG A 55 26.42 -14.38 -6.25
N ALA A 56 26.03 -13.39 -7.04
CA ALA A 56 26.46 -11.99 -6.92
C ALA A 56 25.34 -11.07 -6.45
N GLY A 57 24.11 -11.56 -6.29
CA GLY A 57 22.98 -10.71 -5.92
C GLY A 57 23.10 -10.08 -4.53
N ASP A 58 23.90 -10.65 -3.61
CA ASP A 58 24.18 -10.02 -2.32
C ASP A 58 25.23 -8.91 -2.43
N GLN A 59 26.19 -9.03 -3.35
CA GLN A 59 27.21 -8.00 -3.64
C GLN A 59 26.60 -6.81 -4.40
N LEU A 60 25.69 -7.06 -5.35
CA LEU A 60 24.92 -6.01 -6.05
C LEU A 60 24.00 -5.19 -5.11
N ARG A 61 23.84 -5.62 -3.86
CA ARG A 61 23.03 -4.96 -2.84
C ARG A 61 23.87 -4.15 -1.85
N GLU A 62 25.19 -4.27 -1.90
CA GLU A 62 26.11 -3.41 -1.13
C GLU A 62 26.11 -2.02 -1.79
N GLY A 63 25.60 -1.03 -1.05
CA GLY A 63 25.39 0.34 -1.55
C GLY A 63 24.02 0.94 -1.22
N GLY A 64 23.07 0.13 -0.73
CA GLY A 64 21.72 0.57 -0.34
C GLY A 64 21.35 0.12 1.08
N GLU A 65 21.94 0.75 2.09
CA GLU A 65 21.68 0.47 3.51
C GLU A 65 20.18 0.48 3.83
N GLY A 66 19.63 -0.69 4.20
CA GLY A 66 18.36 -0.83 4.94
C GLY A 66 17.04 -0.44 4.24
N LEU A 67 17.05 0.46 3.27
CA LEU A 67 15.88 1.19 2.75
C LEU A 67 15.41 0.72 1.37
N GLN A 68 15.84 -0.47 0.94
CA GLN A 68 15.28 -1.15 -0.24
C GLN A 68 14.28 -2.24 0.20
N TRP A 69 13.08 -2.23 -0.40
CA TRP A 69 11.99 -3.18 -0.08
C TRP A 69 11.82 -4.32 -1.10
N ALA A 70 12.46 -4.25 -2.26
CA ALA A 70 12.51 -5.33 -3.25
C ALA A 70 13.59 -6.38 -2.89
N ARG A 71 13.54 -6.93 -1.67
CA ARG A 71 14.53 -7.89 -1.16
C ARG A 71 13.91 -9.04 -0.38
N LYS A 72 14.66 -10.14 -0.24
CA LYS A 72 14.23 -11.32 0.54
C LYS A 72 13.93 -10.90 1.98
N GLY A 73 12.80 -11.39 2.51
CA GLY A 73 12.38 -11.10 3.87
C GLY A 73 11.74 -9.72 4.08
N ARG A 74 11.67 -8.87 3.05
CA ARG A 74 10.94 -7.60 3.08
C ARG A 74 9.64 -7.66 2.31
N GLN A 75 8.66 -6.92 2.81
CA GLN A 75 7.36 -6.78 2.17
C GLN A 75 7.08 -5.31 1.86
N GLY A 76 6.41 -5.03 0.72
CA GLY A 76 6.02 -3.66 0.37
C GLY A 76 5.12 -2.99 1.42
N VAL A 77 4.41 -3.77 2.24
CA VAL A 77 3.60 -3.22 3.33
C VAL A 77 4.43 -2.67 4.49
N GLU A 78 5.68 -3.12 4.66
CA GLU A 78 6.61 -2.53 5.61
C GLU A 78 6.90 -1.08 5.23
N LEU A 79 7.14 -0.78 3.95
CA LEU A 79 7.33 0.58 3.44
C LEU A 79 6.13 1.47 3.78
N VAL A 80 4.91 0.99 3.48
CA VAL A 80 3.68 1.74 3.78
C VAL A 80 3.56 2.02 5.29
N THR A 81 3.91 1.03 6.11
CA THR A 81 3.88 1.16 7.58
C THR A 81 4.93 2.16 8.07
N THR A 82 6.14 2.12 7.52
CA THR A 82 7.22 3.08 7.82
C THR A 82 6.79 4.51 7.47
N LEU A 83 6.26 4.74 6.28
CA LEU A 83 5.80 6.07 5.86
C LEU A 83 4.70 6.59 6.79
N ARG A 84 3.70 5.75 7.13
CA ARG A 84 2.65 6.15 8.09
C ARG A 84 3.23 6.50 9.45
N ARG A 85 4.25 5.76 9.90
CA ARG A 85 4.90 5.98 11.19
C ARG A 85 5.64 7.30 11.22
N VAL A 86 6.45 7.59 10.20
CA VAL A 86 7.18 8.86 10.06
C VAL A 86 6.23 10.05 10.09
N VAL A 87 5.12 9.98 9.34
CA VAL A 87 4.08 11.01 9.34
C VAL A 87 3.45 11.19 10.73
N GLN A 88 3.19 10.10 11.44
CA GLN A 88 2.65 10.16 12.79
C GLN A 88 3.66 10.75 13.79
N MET A 89 4.95 10.40 13.67
CA MET A 89 6.05 10.94 14.50
C MET A 89 6.18 12.45 14.33
N SER A 90 6.24 12.90 13.08
CA SER A 90 6.26 14.33 12.71
C SER A 90 5.13 15.10 13.39
N LYS A 91 3.89 14.59 13.28
CA LYS A 91 2.72 15.23 13.88
C LYS A 91 2.80 15.29 15.41
N ASP A 92 3.27 14.22 16.05
CA ASP A 92 3.36 14.14 17.50
C ASP A 92 4.46 15.02 18.07
N TRP A 93 5.58 15.16 17.35
CA TRP A 93 6.71 16.00 17.74
C TRP A 93 6.56 17.45 17.30
N GLY A 94 5.57 17.77 16.46
CA GLY A 94 5.40 19.11 15.90
C GLY A 94 6.51 19.49 14.92
N VAL A 95 7.18 18.50 14.32
CA VAL A 95 8.28 18.70 13.38
C VAL A 95 7.74 18.73 11.96
N PRO A 96 7.99 19.78 11.17
CA PRO A 96 7.65 19.79 9.75
C PRO A 96 8.32 18.62 9.01
N VAL A 97 7.56 17.89 8.20
CA VAL A 97 8.07 16.78 7.37
C VAL A 97 7.53 16.89 5.97
N TRP A 98 8.40 16.63 5.01
CA TRP A 98 8.09 16.59 3.58
C TRP A 98 8.35 15.20 3.04
N ILE A 99 7.42 14.72 2.19
CA ILE A 99 7.55 13.44 1.50
C ILE A 99 7.56 13.73 0.01
N VAL A 100 8.70 13.48 -0.63
CA VAL A 100 8.84 13.59 -2.08
C VAL A 100 8.66 12.21 -2.69
N LYS A 101 7.63 12.07 -3.54
CA LYS A 101 7.42 10.85 -4.32
C LYS A 101 8.11 10.99 -5.67
N LEU A 102 9.23 10.29 -5.84
CA LEU A 102 9.93 10.19 -7.11
C LEU A 102 9.43 8.97 -7.88
N ASP A 103 8.97 9.18 -9.11
CA ASP A 103 8.68 8.11 -10.08
C ASP A 103 9.60 8.32 -11.27
N ILE A 104 10.64 7.48 -11.37
CA ILE A 104 11.66 7.62 -12.41
C ILE A 104 11.09 7.01 -13.69
N ARG A 105 10.51 7.86 -14.53
CA ARG A 105 10.19 7.54 -15.92
C ARG A 105 11.35 8.00 -16.79
N LYS A 106 11.73 7.19 -17.77
CA LYS A 106 12.81 7.53 -18.70
C LYS A 106 12.49 8.85 -19.41
N GLY A 107 13.14 9.94 -19.01
CA GLY A 107 13.08 11.25 -19.67
C GLY A 107 11.95 12.22 -19.28
N GLU A 108 11.16 11.99 -18.21
CA GLU A 108 10.09 12.93 -17.80
C GLU A 108 10.42 13.70 -16.50
N LYS A 109 9.94 14.95 -16.41
CA LYS A 109 10.08 15.82 -15.22
C LYS A 109 9.27 15.27 -14.05
N VAL A 110 9.86 15.27 -12.86
CA VAL A 110 9.19 14.88 -11.61
C VAL A 110 8.21 15.97 -11.18
N ALA A 111 6.92 15.65 -11.11
CA ALA A 111 5.90 16.58 -10.64
C ALA A 111 5.77 16.54 -9.11
N CYS A 112 6.00 17.68 -8.46
CA CYS A 112 5.70 17.85 -7.04
C CYS A 112 4.17 17.97 -6.84
N GLN A 113 3.62 17.21 -5.88
CA GLN A 113 2.22 17.36 -5.50
C GLN A 113 2.05 18.57 -4.56
N PRO A 114 0.90 19.26 -4.61
CA PRO A 114 0.65 20.39 -3.71
C PRO A 114 0.60 19.93 -2.24
N ASN A 115 0.90 20.86 -1.34
CA ASN A 115 0.83 20.60 0.10
C ASN A 115 -0.57 20.12 0.50
N GLY A 116 -0.65 19.11 1.36
CA GLY A 116 -1.91 18.49 1.80
C GLY A 116 -2.49 17.43 0.86
N ALA A 117 -1.86 17.16 -0.29
CA ALA A 117 -2.29 16.09 -1.20
C ALA A 117 -2.19 14.69 -0.54
N ILE A 118 -3.09 13.80 -0.93
CA ILE A 118 -3.04 12.39 -0.52
C ILE A 118 -2.00 11.67 -1.37
N ILE A 119 -0.89 11.27 -0.75
CA ILE A 119 0.17 10.52 -1.42
C ILE A 119 -0.26 9.05 -1.50
N SER A 120 -0.33 8.50 -2.71
CA SER A 120 -0.60 7.08 -2.91
C SER A 120 0.71 6.28 -3.01
N ALA A 121 0.97 5.46 -1.99
CA ALA A 121 2.12 4.55 -1.90
C ALA A 121 1.62 3.10 -1.98
N LEU A 122 2.01 2.37 -3.03
CA LEU A 122 1.49 1.02 -3.33
C LEU A 122 -0.05 0.97 -3.28
N ALA A 123 -0.71 1.97 -3.88
CA ALA A 123 -2.14 2.23 -3.80
C ALA A 123 -2.67 2.65 -2.40
N SER A 124 -1.95 2.45 -1.31
CA SER A 124 -2.40 2.86 0.03
C SER A 124 -2.31 4.39 0.21
N PRO A 125 -3.37 5.06 0.72
CA PRO A 125 -3.37 6.51 0.90
C PRO A 125 -2.58 6.90 2.15
N ILE A 126 -1.63 7.82 1.99
CA ILE A 126 -0.81 8.42 3.03
C ILE A 126 -1.18 9.90 3.12
N THR A 127 -1.52 10.37 4.32
CA THR A 127 -1.88 11.77 4.58
C THR A 127 -1.24 12.24 5.89
N PHE A 128 -0.89 13.52 5.96
CA PHE A 128 -0.39 14.18 7.18
C PHE A 128 -1.50 14.48 8.22
N GLY A 129 -2.78 14.40 7.79
CA GLY A 129 -3.97 14.59 8.63
C GLY A 129 -4.50 13.30 9.28
N ASP A 130 -5.80 13.26 9.60
CA ASP A 130 -6.45 12.02 10.03
C ASP A 130 -6.50 11.02 8.87
N GLN A 131 -5.74 9.93 9.01
CA GLN A 131 -5.65 8.88 8.01
C GLN A 131 -6.90 7.99 7.98
N ALA A 132 -7.72 7.98 9.04
CA ALA A 132 -8.86 7.07 9.16
C ALA A 132 -9.91 7.30 8.05
N VAL A 133 -10.25 8.56 7.77
CA VAL A 133 -11.23 8.91 6.72
C VAL A 133 -10.71 8.51 5.33
N ALA A 134 -9.46 8.84 5.01
CA ALA A 134 -8.84 8.50 3.73
C ALA A 134 -8.76 6.99 3.51
N ILE A 135 -8.37 6.23 4.56
CA ILE A 135 -8.32 4.76 4.54
C ILE A 135 -9.72 4.18 4.32
N VAL A 136 -10.73 4.63 5.08
CA VAL A 136 -12.10 4.12 4.95
C VAL A 136 -12.68 4.44 3.57
N GLY A 137 -12.44 5.65 3.06
CA GLY A 137 -12.86 6.06 1.72
C GLY A 137 -12.27 5.18 0.63
N GLU A 138 -10.95 4.96 0.66
CA GLU A 138 -10.25 4.13 -0.32
C GLU A 138 -10.63 2.64 -0.21
N MET A 139 -10.72 2.10 1.00
CA MET A 139 -11.22 0.74 1.26
C MET A 139 -12.62 0.57 0.69
N ALA A 140 -13.54 1.50 0.97
CA ALA A 140 -14.92 1.44 0.47
C ALA A 140 -14.98 1.57 -1.06
N ARG A 141 -14.10 2.39 -1.67
CA ARG A 141 -13.98 2.50 -3.13
C ARG A 141 -13.57 1.17 -3.75
N ARG A 142 -12.51 0.53 -3.25
CA ARG A 142 -12.05 -0.78 -3.73
C ARG A 142 -13.08 -1.87 -3.52
N ALA A 143 -13.69 -1.90 -2.34
CA ALA A 143 -14.71 -2.86 -2.00
C ALA A 143 -15.88 -2.78 -2.97
N ARG A 144 -16.39 -1.57 -3.26
CA ARG A 144 -17.47 -1.35 -4.22
C ARG A 144 -17.07 -1.75 -5.64
N ALA A 145 -15.87 -1.36 -6.09
CA ALA A 145 -15.38 -1.71 -7.42
C ALA A 145 -15.27 -3.23 -7.61
N ALA A 146 -14.66 -3.94 -6.65
CA ALA A 146 -14.54 -5.39 -6.67
C ALA A 146 -15.92 -6.09 -6.58
N PHE A 147 -16.80 -5.62 -5.70
CA PHE A 147 -18.15 -6.16 -5.57
C PHE A 147 -18.96 -5.98 -6.85
N ALA A 148 -18.89 -4.80 -7.48
CA ALA A 148 -19.58 -4.51 -8.73
C ALA A 148 -19.08 -5.43 -9.86
N LYS A 149 -17.76 -5.61 -9.99
CA LYS A 149 -17.14 -6.51 -10.98
C LYS A 149 -17.64 -7.96 -10.85
N HIS A 150 -17.88 -8.42 -9.62
CA HIS A 150 -18.28 -9.80 -9.34
C HIS A 150 -19.76 -9.96 -8.93
N LYS A 151 -20.57 -8.93 -9.19
CA LYS A 151 -21.97 -8.84 -8.72
C LYS A 151 -22.82 -10.03 -9.18
N ARG A 152 -22.62 -10.53 -10.40
CA ARG A 152 -23.36 -11.68 -10.96
C ARG A 152 -23.18 -12.94 -10.11
N VAL A 153 -21.96 -13.22 -9.68
CA VAL A 153 -21.62 -14.39 -8.86
C VAL A 153 -22.08 -14.17 -7.40
N LEU A 154 -21.79 -12.99 -6.85
CA LEU A 154 -22.06 -12.69 -5.44
C LEU A 154 -23.57 -12.55 -5.13
N LYS A 155 -24.38 -12.14 -6.12
CA LYS A 155 -25.84 -12.01 -6.00
C LYS A 155 -26.60 -13.14 -6.71
N ALA A 156 -25.94 -14.25 -7.01
CA ALA A 156 -26.61 -15.44 -7.54
C ALA A 156 -27.61 -15.99 -6.51
N ARG A 157 -28.74 -16.55 -6.97
CA ARG A 157 -29.76 -17.18 -6.12
C ARG A 157 -29.34 -18.58 -5.65
N THR A 158 -28.17 -18.66 -5.04
CA THR A 158 -27.60 -19.89 -4.48
C THR A 158 -27.38 -19.73 -2.97
N SER A 159 -26.98 -20.81 -2.31
CA SER A 159 -26.63 -20.79 -0.90
C SER A 159 -25.61 -19.67 -0.58
N ILE A 160 -25.72 -19.08 0.61
CA ILE A 160 -24.91 -17.91 0.97
C ILE A 160 -23.45 -18.30 1.26
N ARG A 161 -23.21 -19.52 1.75
CA ARG A 161 -21.88 -19.98 2.19
C ARG A 161 -20.81 -19.96 1.09
N PRO A 162 -21.02 -20.56 -0.11
CA PRO A 162 -20.04 -20.49 -1.20
C PRO A 162 -19.84 -19.06 -1.69
N ARG A 163 -20.91 -18.25 -1.71
CA ARG A 163 -20.83 -16.84 -2.09
C ARG A 163 -20.03 -16.01 -1.10
N LEU A 164 -20.08 -16.32 0.20
CA LEU A 164 -19.23 -15.71 1.22
C LEU A 164 -17.76 -16.10 1.06
N ILE A 165 -17.47 -17.35 0.66
CA ILE A 165 -16.10 -17.77 0.33
C ILE A 165 -15.58 -16.96 -0.87
N ALA A 166 -16.37 -16.86 -1.94
CA ALA A 166 -16.02 -16.05 -3.11
C ALA A 166 -15.87 -14.56 -2.76
N TYR A 167 -16.74 -14.04 -1.89
CA TYR A 167 -16.68 -12.66 -1.40
C TYR A 167 -15.36 -12.35 -0.69
N ASP A 168 -14.90 -13.26 0.17
CA ASP A 168 -13.63 -13.13 0.86
C ASP A 168 -12.44 -13.11 -0.13
N THR A 169 -12.45 -14.00 -1.12
CA THR A 169 -11.36 -14.09 -2.11
C THR A 169 -11.33 -12.88 -3.05
N LEU A 170 -12.49 -12.44 -3.52
CA LEU A 170 -12.61 -11.44 -4.58
C LEU A 170 -12.71 -10.01 -4.06
N VAL A 171 -13.45 -9.79 -2.96
CA VAL A 171 -13.80 -8.45 -2.47
C VAL A 171 -12.98 -8.08 -1.25
N ARG A 172 -12.89 -8.95 -0.22
CA ARG A 172 -12.16 -8.63 1.01
C ARG A 172 -10.68 -8.37 0.72
N ASN A 173 -10.03 -9.23 -0.07
CA ASN A 173 -8.61 -9.06 -0.40
C ASN A 173 -8.32 -7.74 -1.15
N ALA A 174 -9.20 -7.32 -2.05
CA ALA A 174 -9.07 -6.04 -2.75
C ALA A 174 -9.34 -4.85 -1.81
N ALA A 175 -10.39 -4.95 -0.98
CA ALA A 175 -10.79 -3.89 -0.05
C ALA A 175 -9.76 -3.65 1.05
N LEU A 176 -9.24 -4.73 1.63
CA LEU A 176 -8.33 -4.73 2.79
C LEU A 176 -6.86 -4.84 2.39
N TYR A 177 -6.52 -4.48 1.15
CA TYR A 177 -5.12 -4.44 0.73
C TYR A 177 -4.32 -3.50 1.64
N ALA A 178 -3.18 -3.99 2.11
CA ALA A 178 -2.29 -3.33 3.06
C ALA A 178 -2.93 -2.99 4.43
N ALA A 179 -4.00 -3.69 4.83
CA ALA A 179 -4.70 -3.43 6.09
C ALA A 179 -3.82 -3.61 7.34
N GLU A 180 -2.79 -4.45 7.27
CA GLU A 180 -1.79 -4.57 8.32
C GLU A 180 -1.03 -3.27 8.63
N SER A 181 -0.98 -2.32 7.69
CA SER A 181 -0.37 -0.99 7.90
C SER A 181 -1.33 0.03 8.51
N TRP A 182 -2.62 -0.30 8.65
CA TRP A 182 -3.64 0.67 9.09
C TRP A 182 -3.58 0.87 10.61
N PRO A 183 -3.97 2.06 11.10
CA PRO A 183 -4.10 2.26 12.54
C PRO A 183 -5.23 1.39 13.09
N ALA A 184 -5.03 0.83 14.28
CA ALA A 184 -6.06 0.13 15.04
C ALA A 184 -7.07 1.13 15.65
N HIS A 185 -7.74 1.91 14.79
CA HIS A 185 -8.64 2.99 15.18
C HIS A 185 -10.10 2.59 15.01
N ALA A 186 -10.96 2.97 15.97
CA ALA A 186 -12.37 2.56 16.00
C ALA A 186 -13.15 2.97 14.73
N GLN A 187 -12.83 4.12 14.14
CA GLN A 187 -13.46 4.57 12.89
C GLN A 187 -13.15 3.66 11.70
N VAL A 188 -11.90 3.20 11.58
CA VAL A 188 -11.48 2.28 10.51
C VAL A 188 -12.16 0.92 10.69
N LEU A 189 -12.13 0.37 11.91
CA LEU A 189 -12.72 -0.94 12.20
C LEU A 189 -14.25 -0.95 12.04
N ARG A 190 -14.93 0.11 12.48
CA ARG A 190 -16.38 0.27 12.28
C ARG A 190 -16.72 0.48 10.82
N GLY A 191 -15.95 1.29 10.10
CA GLY A 191 -16.11 1.50 8.65
C GLY A 191 -15.98 0.20 7.86
N ALA A 192 -14.98 -0.63 8.18
CA ALA A 192 -14.76 -1.92 7.53
C ALA A 192 -15.96 -2.86 7.74
N ASN A 193 -16.45 -2.96 8.97
CA ASN A 193 -17.63 -3.78 9.28
C ASN A 193 -18.90 -3.25 8.61
N ALA A 194 -19.06 -1.93 8.51
CA ALA A 194 -20.20 -1.33 7.83
C ALA A 194 -20.23 -1.73 6.34
N VAL A 195 -19.10 -1.60 5.64
CA VAL A 195 -18.99 -2.01 4.22
C VAL A 195 -19.28 -3.50 4.05
N GLN A 196 -18.73 -4.36 4.91
CA GLN A 196 -18.99 -5.80 4.88
C GLN A 196 -20.49 -6.11 5.01
N LEU A 197 -21.18 -5.48 5.97
CA LEU A 197 -22.59 -5.72 6.21
C LEU A 197 -23.48 -5.17 5.08
N LEU A 198 -23.12 -4.04 4.47
CA LEU A 198 -23.84 -3.47 3.33
C LEU A 198 -23.78 -4.40 2.11
N HIS A 199 -22.60 -4.96 1.80
CA HIS A 199 -22.48 -5.95 0.74
C HIS A 199 -23.23 -7.25 1.05
N LEU A 200 -23.16 -7.72 2.30
CA LEU A 200 -23.88 -8.93 2.70
C LEU A 200 -25.41 -8.76 2.61
N ARG A 201 -25.93 -7.58 2.99
CA ARG A 201 -27.34 -7.23 2.78
C ARG A 201 -27.74 -7.34 1.31
N GLU A 202 -26.87 -6.87 0.39
CA GLU A 202 -27.11 -7.01 -1.04
C GLU A 202 -27.09 -8.46 -1.53
N MET A 203 -26.18 -9.29 -1.02
CA MET A 203 -26.08 -10.70 -1.35
C MET A 203 -27.28 -11.50 -0.84
N LEU A 204 -27.88 -11.08 0.27
CA LEU A 204 -29.07 -11.69 0.86
C LEU A 204 -30.39 -11.21 0.22
N HIS A 205 -30.34 -10.27 -0.72
CA HIS A 205 -31.51 -9.71 -1.41
C HIS A 205 -32.58 -9.14 -0.46
N LEU A 206 -32.17 -8.58 0.68
CA LEU A 206 -33.11 -8.07 1.68
C LEU A 206 -33.76 -6.74 1.21
N ARG A 207 -35.05 -6.78 0.92
CA ARG A 207 -35.83 -5.62 0.44
C ARG A 207 -36.58 -4.93 1.59
N ARG A 208 -36.93 -3.66 1.36
CA ARG A 208 -37.78 -2.86 2.24
C ARG A 208 -39.24 -3.27 2.04
N GLY A 209 -39.98 -3.45 3.14
CA GLY A 209 -41.42 -3.69 3.08
C GLY A 209 -42.20 -2.42 2.73
N ALA A 210 -43.43 -2.55 2.24
CA ALA A 210 -44.25 -1.41 1.83
C ALA A 210 -44.58 -0.46 3.00
N ALA A 211 -44.87 -1.00 4.18
CA ALA A 211 -45.20 -0.25 5.40
C ALA A 211 -43.99 0.08 6.28
N GLU A 212 -42.78 -0.31 5.87
CA GLU A 212 -41.57 -0.20 6.69
C GLU A 212 -40.83 1.12 6.40
N SER A 213 -40.47 1.85 7.45
CA SER A 213 -39.62 3.05 7.31
C SER A 213 -38.21 2.68 6.84
N TRP A 214 -37.48 3.66 6.31
CA TRP A 214 -36.09 3.41 5.88
C TRP A 214 -35.20 2.98 7.05
N GLN A 215 -35.38 3.58 8.24
CA GLN A 215 -34.56 3.30 9.41
C GLN A 215 -34.82 1.89 9.97
N GLU A 216 -36.08 1.47 10.05
CA GLU A 216 -36.44 0.11 10.47
C GLU A 216 -35.86 -0.93 9.51
N TRP A 217 -36.01 -0.71 8.19
CA TRP A 217 -35.41 -1.56 7.17
C TRP A 217 -33.88 -1.62 7.32
N HIS A 218 -33.24 -0.48 7.48
CA HIS A 218 -31.80 -0.39 7.62
C HIS A 218 -31.30 -1.20 8.82
N VAL A 219 -31.90 -1.00 10.00
CA VAL A 219 -31.54 -1.71 11.22
C VAL A 219 -31.83 -3.20 11.11
N ARG A 220 -33.03 -3.60 10.66
CA ARG A 220 -33.43 -5.00 10.52
C ARG A 220 -32.49 -5.75 9.57
N THR A 221 -32.25 -5.19 8.39
CA THR A 221 -31.44 -5.87 7.38
C THR A 221 -29.97 -5.97 7.75
N LEU A 222 -29.39 -4.97 8.42
CA LEU A 222 -28.03 -5.07 8.94
C LEU A 222 -27.93 -6.07 10.11
N ARG A 223 -28.94 -6.16 10.97
CA ARG A 223 -29.02 -7.21 12.01
C ARG A 223 -29.07 -8.60 11.38
N MET A 224 -29.92 -8.82 10.39
CA MET A 224 -30.00 -10.09 9.66
C MET A 224 -28.67 -10.43 8.98
N ALA A 225 -28.03 -9.48 8.29
CA ALA A 225 -26.71 -9.69 7.70
C ALA A 225 -25.68 -10.12 8.76
N ARG A 226 -25.68 -9.49 9.94
CA ARG A 226 -24.78 -9.86 11.05
C ARG A 226 -25.06 -11.26 11.58
N VAL A 227 -26.34 -11.66 11.69
CA VAL A 227 -26.74 -13.01 12.10
C VAL A 227 -26.24 -14.05 11.10
N HIS A 228 -26.41 -13.81 9.79
CA HIS A 228 -25.90 -14.71 8.76
C HIS A 228 -24.37 -14.81 8.79
N LEU A 229 -23.66 -13.71 9.00
CA LEU A 229 -22.21 -13.72 9.13
C LEU A 229 -21.76 -14.60 10.31
N HIS A 230 -22.45 -14.49 11.45
CA HIS A 230 -22.17 -15.31 12.64
C HIS A 230 -22.52 -16.79 12.42
N ARG A 231 -23.70 -17.08 11.85
CA ARG A 231 -24.17 -18.45 11.57
C ARG A 231 -23.22 -19.19 10.63
N GLU A 232 -22.68 -18.50 9.63
CA GLU A 232 -21.73 -19.06 8.66
C GLU A 232 -20.28 -19.06 9.18
N GLN A 233 -20.06 -18.69 10.46
CA GLN A 233 -18.76 -18.60 11.11
C GLN A 233 -17.75 -17.77 10.32
N LYS A 234 -18.24 -16.70 9.67
CA LYS A 234 -17.41 -15.81 8.87
C LYS A 234 -16.85 -14.69 9.72
N GLU A 235 -15.56 -14.46 9.54
CA GLU A 235 -14.82 -13.44 10.24
C GLU A 235 -15.33 -12.03 9.86
N ARG A 236 -15.44 -11.15 10.85
CA ARG A 236 -15.67 -9.72 10.61
C ARG A 236 -14.41 -9.10 10.02
N TRP A 237 -14.58 -8.13 9.12
CA TRP A 237 -13.43 -7.43 8.54
C TRP A 237 -12.57 -6.74 9.60
N SER A 238 -13.16 -6.21 10.68
CA SER A 238 -12.37 -5.68 11.81
C SER A 238 -11.44 -6.71 12.45
N THR A 239 -11.93 -7.94 12.64
CA THR A 239 -11.11 -9.01 13.23
C THR A 239 -9.97 -9.37 12.26
N HIS A 240 -10.28 -9.45 10.97
CA HIS A 240 -9.28 -9.75 9.95
C HIS A 240 -8.18 -8.71 9.91
N ILE A 241 -8.55 -7.42 9.93
CA ILE A 241 -7.62 -6.29 9.98
C ILE A 241 -6.72 -6.41 11.22
N LEU A 242 -7.30 -6.66 12.40
CA LEU A 242 -6.52 -6.79 13.63
C LEU A 242 -5.54 -7.97 13.56
N ILE A 243 -5.97 -9.14 13.07
CA ILE A 243 -5.08 -10.30 12.88
C ILE A 243 -3.92 -9.94 11.95
N ARG A 244 -4.19 -9.22 10.85
CA ARG A 244 -3.18 -8.81 9.87
C ARG A 244 -2.19 -7.82 10.48
N ILE A 245 -2.69 -6.82 11.19
CA ILE A 245 -1.87 -5.88 11.98
C ILE A 245 -0.95 -6.67 12.90
N TRP A 246 -1.49 -7.54 13.77
CA TRP A 246 -0.69 -8.33 14.71
C TRP A 246 0.36 -9.22 14.05
N LYS A 247 0.03 -9.86 12.92
CA LYS A 247 1.00 -10.65 12.15
C LYS A 247 2.16 -9.80 11.64
N LEU A 248 1.87 -8.60 11.14
CA LEU A 248 2.91 -7.67 10.71
C LEU A 248 3.75 -7.21 11.89
N TRP A 249 3.16 -6.83 13.03
CA TRP A 249 3.92 -6.47 14.23
C TRP A 249 4.86 -7.60 14.68
N GLY A 250 4.38 -8.85 14.66
CA GLY A 250 5.23 -10.00 14.95
C GLY A 250 6.36 -10.17 13.94
N HIS A 251 6.11 -9.95 12.65
CA HIS A 251 7.14 -9.96 11.60
C HIS A 251 8.18 -8.86 11.82
N LEU A 252 7.74 -7.63 12.06
CA LEU A 252 8.61 -6.48 12.31
C LEU A 252 9.49 -6.69 13.55
N ALA A 253 8.95 -7.28 14.62
CA ALA A 253 9.71 -7.58 15.83
C ALA A 253 10.86 -8.58 15.60
N ARG A 254 10.80 -9.38 14.54
CA ARG A 254 11.87 -10.30 14.11
C ARG A 254 12.79 -9.70 13.03
N GLY A 255 12.52 -8.46 12.59
CA GLY A 255 13.15 -7.82 11.43
C GLY A 255 14.50 -7.15 11.66
N GLY A 256 15.13 -7.38 12.82
CA GLY A 256 16.40 -6.76 13.22
C GLY A 256 16.24 -5.43 13.99
N GLU A 257 17.36 -4.89 14.48
CA GLU A 257 17.40 -3.74 15.40
C GLU A 257 16.77 -2.46 14.81
N GLN A 258 17.03 -2.15 13.52
CA GLN A 258 16.48 -0.94 12.89
C GLN A 258 14.95 -0.96 12.82
N VAL A 259 14.36 -2.15 12.65
CA VAL A 259 12.90 -2.31 12.60
C VAL A 259 12.31 -2.32 14.00
N ALA A 260 12.99 -2.93 14.97
CA ALA A 260 12.61 -2.94 16.37
C ALA A 260 12.53 -1.51 16.96
N ALA A 261 13.49 -0.64 16.62
CA ALA A 261 13.50 0.76 17.02
C ALA A 261 12.19 1.50 16.64
N MET A 262 11.58 1.18 15.49
CA MET A 262 10.30 1.76 15.08
C MET A 262 9.11 1.30 15.95
N LEU A 263 9.21 0.11 16.56
CA LEU A 263 8.21 -0.48 17.46
C LEU A 263 8.34 0.05 18.89
N GLU A 264 9.53 0.50 19.29
CA GLU A 264 9.77 1.05 20.63
C GLU A 264 9.08 2.39 20.84
N TRP A 265 8.93 3.20 19.79
CA TRP A 265 8.21 4.46 19.86
C TRP A 265 6.72 4.22 20.23
N LYS A 266 6.16 5.00 21.17
CA LYS A 266 4.77 4.80 21.68
C LYS A 266 4.41 3.34 22.01
N ASN A 267 5.31 2.62 22.66
CA ASN A 267 5.08 1.26 23.13
C ASN A 267 4.01 1.18 24.26
N LEU A 268 3.77 -0.03 24.78
CA LEU A 268 2.80 -0.25 25.86
C LEU A 268 3.09 0.59 27.12
N ARG A 269 4.36 0.86 27.43
CA ARG A 269 4.73 1.70 28.59
C ARG A 269 4.30 3.14 28.38
N PHE A 270 4.57 3.69 27.19
CA PHE A 270 4.05 5.00 26.79
C PHE A 270 2.52 5.05 26.90
N TRP A 271 1.81 4.02 26.42
CA TRP A 271 0.36 4.04 26.46
C TRP A 271 -0.21 3.98 27.87
N ARG A 272 0.37 3.15 28.75
CA ARG A 272 0.00 3.12 30.18
C ARG A 272 0.26 4.47 30.86
N ALA A 273 1.39 5.11 30.58
CA ALA A 273 1.69 6.46 31.08
C ALA A 273 0.67 7.50 30.56
N GLN A 274 0.27 7.39 29.29
CA GLN A 274 -0.71 8.29 28.69
C GLN A 274 -2.11 8.13 29.31
N GLN A 275 -2.49 6.91 29.70
CA GLN A 275 -3.76 6.64 30.40
C GLN A 275 -3.80 7.21 31.83
N GLN A 276 -2.64 7.46 32.43
CA GLN A 276 -2.51 8.07 33.75
C GLN A 276 -2.55 9.59 33.71
N LEU A 277 -2.42 10.21 32.52
CA LEU A 277 -2.57 11.65 32.39
C LEU A 277 -4.03 12.05 32.58
N PRO A 278 -4.32 13.13 33.32
CA PRO A 278 -5.67 13.64 33.45
C PRO A 278 -6.25 13.97 32.08
N SER A 279 -7.55 13.69 31.90
CA SER A 279 -8.29 13.96 30.67
C SER A 279 -7.98 15.37 30.18
N ARG A 280 -7.32 15.47 29.02
CA ARG A 280 -6.92 16.75 28.46
C ARG A 280 -8.21 17.56 28.23
N PRO A 281 -8.32 18.81 28.71
CA PRO A 281 -9.45 19.66 28.34
C PRO A 281 -9.49 19.75 26.81
N GLU A 282 -10.70 19.76 26.25
CA GLU A 282 -10.92 19.86 24.80
C GLU A 282 -9.99 20.92 24.23
N ARG A 283 -9.09 20.52 23.32
CA ARG A 283 -8.31 21.47 22.55
C ARG A 283 -9.34 22.31 21.78
N THR A 284 -9.55 23.54 22.21
CA THR A 284 -10.14 24.59 21.39
C THR A 284 -9.45 24.52 20.03
N GLN A 285 -10.22 24.23 18.99
CA GLN A 285 -9.74 24.30 17.62
C GLN A 285 -9.11 25.68 17.47
N LYS A 286 -7.78 25.74 17.29
CA LYS A 286 -7.17 26.98 16.82
C LYS A 286 -7.83 27.28 15.48
N PRO A 287 -8.34 28.51 15.26
CA PRO A 287 -8.85 28.89 13.96
C PRO A 287 -7.73 28.68 12.94
N ASN A 288 -8.07 28.13 11.78
CA ASN A 288 -7.20 28.07 10.61
C ASN A 288 -6.93 29.52 10.13
N SER A 289 -6.13 30.29 10.86
CA SER A 289 -5.57 31.55 10.38
C SER A 289 -4.20 31.23 9.79
N PHE A 290 -4.22 30.94 8.49
CA PHE A 290 -3.02 30.82 7.66
C PHE A 290 -2.48 32.24 7.44
N THR A 291 -1.34 32.58 8.04
CA THR A 291 -0.64 33.83 7.75
C THR A 291 0.21 33.67 6.50
N ARG A 292 0.34 34.76 5.74
CA ARG A 292 0.96 34.92 4.41
C ARG A 292 2.49 34.67 4.39
N GLU A 293 3.05 34.02 5.40
CA GLU A 293 4.49 33.75 5.56
C GLU A 293 4.92 32.39 4.99
N ASP A 294 3.98 31.52 4.60
CA ASP A 294 4.27 30.17 4.05
C ASP A 294 4.70 30.16 2.57
N GLU A 295 4.77 31.31 1.88
CA GLU A 295 5.29 31.40 0.50
C GLU A 295 6.82 31.17 0.42
N GLY A 296 7.55 31.46 1.50
CA GLY A 296 8.97 31.09 1.61
C GLY A 296 9.19 29.59 1.73
N ALA A 297 8.19 28.83 2.20
CA ALA A 297 8.29 27.39 2.38
C ALA A 297 8.23 26.60 1.06
N THR A 298 7.74 27.21 0.00
CA THR A 298 7.76 26.63 -1.34
C THR A 298 9.14 26.74 -2.00
N HIS A 299 9.90 27.81 -1.70
CA HIS A 299 11.19 28.07 -2.36
C HIS A 299 12.28 27.08 -1.93
N TRP A 300 12.43 26.82 -0.63
CA TRP A 300 13.45 25.87 -0.13
C TRP A 300 13.15 24.41 -0.54
N ALA A 301 11.89 24.05 -0.78
CA ALA A 301 11.50 22.72 -1.25
C ALA A 301 11.83 22.52 -2.73
N THR A 302 11.74 23.58 -3.54
CA THR A 302 12.30 23.60 -4.90
C THR A 302 13.82 23.53 -4.86
N ASP A 303 14.49 24.30 -4.00
CA ASP A 303 15.95 24.31 -3.89
C ASP A 303 16.50 22.95 -3.45
N ALA A 304 15.87 22.29 -2.48
CA ALA A 304 16.24 20.93 -2.05
C ALA A 304 15.96 19.85 -3.13
N ALA A 305 14.93 20.04 -3.96
CA ALA A 305 14.66 19.16 -5.09
C ALA A 305 15.66 19.36 -6.24
N GLU A 306 16.09 20.60 -6.48
CA GLU A 306 17.13 20.94 -7.44
C GLU A 306 18.50 20.43 -6.99
N GLU A 307 18.84 20.55 -5.70
CA GLU A 307 20.07 20.04 -5.12
C GLU A 307 20.11 18.50 -5.16
N ALA A 308 19.01 17.82 -4.84
CA ALA A 308 18.89 16.37 -4.99
C ALA A 308 19.01 15.92 -6.46
N LEU A 309 18.46 16.69 -7.40
CA LEU A 309 18.60 16.43 -8.84
C LEU A 309 20.04 16.65 -9.31
N ALA A 310 20.74 17.67 -8.79
CA ALA A 310 22.14 17.94 -9.09
C ALA A 310 23.05 16.81 -8.57
N LEU A 311 22.81 16.32 -7.36
CA LEU A 311 23.54 15.17 -6.79
C LEU A 311 23.32 13.88 -7.59
N LEU A 312 22.09 13.63 -8.05
CA LEU A 312 21.79 12.47 -8.90
C LEU A 312 22.40 12.59 -10.30
N THR A 313 22.47 13.80 -10.85
CA THR A 313 23.10 14.08 -12.16
C THR A 313 24.63 13.95 -12.07
N ALA A 314 25.23 14.41 -10.97
CA ALA A 314 26.66 14.24 -10.70
C ALA A 314 27.03 12.77 -10.46
N ALA A 315 26.17 12.00 -9.79
CA ALA A 315 26.36 10.56 -9.63
C ALA A 315 26.27 9.81 -10.98
N ALA A 316 25.42 10.28 -11.91
CA ALA A 316 25.32 9.71 -13.25
C ALA A 316 26.55 10.03 -14.13
N SER A 317 27.10 11.24 -14.05
CA SER A 317 28.31 11.63 -14.81
C SER A 317 29.60 11.01 -14.26
N MET A 318 29.65 10.69 -12.97
CA MET A 318 30.76 9.92 -12.38
C MET A 318 30.74 8.43 -12.80
N GLY A 319 29.61 7.90 -13.26
CA GLY A 319 29.50 6.55 -13.80
C GLY A 319 29.97 6.41 -15.27
N GLU A 320 29.97 7.49 -16.04
CA GLU A 320 30.40 7.47 -17.46
C GLU A 320 31.92 7.66 -17.64
N ASN A 321 32.63 8.20 -16.64
CA ASN A 321 34.09 8.39 -16.72
C ASN A 321 34.92 7.18 -16.21
N ALA A 322 34.28 6.09 -15.81
CA ALA A 322 34.97 4.88 -15.35
C ALA A 322 35.27 3.87 -16.49
N ASP A 323 34.88 4.16 -17.73
CA ASP A 323 35.01 3.23 -18.88
C ASP A 323 35.91 3.76 -20.02
N VAL A 324 36.80 4.72 -19.70
CA VAL A 324 37.85 5.17 -20.64
C VAL A 324 39.18 5.28 -19.88
N THR A 325 39.80 4.14 -19.58
CA THR A 325 41.26 3.98 -19.56
C THR A 325 41.59 2.48 -19.46
N GLU A 326 42.30 2.01 -20.50
CA GLU A 326 42.81 0.66 -20.79
C GLU A 326 41.84 -0.38 -21.36
#